data_AF-A0A354YES9-F1
#
_entry.id   AF-A0A354YES9-F1
#
_cell.length_a   1.000
_cell.length_b   1.000
_cell.length_c   1.000
_cell.angle_alpha   90.00
_cell.angle_beta   90.00
_cell.angle_gamma   90.00
#
_symmetry.space_group_name_H-M   'P 1'
#
loop_
_entity.id
_entity.type
_entity.pdbx_description
1 polymer ?
#
loop_
_entity_poly.entity_id
_entity_poly.type
_entity_poly.pdbx_seq_one_letter_code
_entity_poly.pdbx_strand_id
1 'polypeptide(L)'
;MRYAIVTETYPPEVNGVALTVHGLETGLRSRGHQVEVVRPRQAGDQEPADALLVRGAALPRYPGLKFGLPATQRLTRHWHGNPPDAIYVATEGPLGWS
;
A
#
# COMPACT_ATOMS: atom_id res chain seq x y z
N MET A 1 -9.96 -7.04 13.74
CA MET A 1 -8.73 -6.25 13.68
C MET A 1 -8.70 -5.46 12.38
N ARG A 2 -8.11 -4.27 12.42
CA ARG A 2 -7.86 -3.39 11.29
C ARG A 2 -6.36 -3.42 10.98
N TYR A 3 -6.00 -3.95 9.81
CA TYR A 3 -4.62 -3.99 9.33
C TYR A 3 -4.39 -2.86 8.34
N ALA A 4 -3.21 -2.24 8.40
CA ALA A 4 -2.68 -1.45 7.31
C ALA A 4 -1.53 -2.19 6.65
N ILE A 5 -1.57 -2.34 5.34
CA ILE A 5 -0.49 -2.92 4.55
C ILE A 5 0.17 -1.79 3.77
N VAL A 6 1.46 -1.56 4.00
CA VAL A 6 2.24 -0.54 3.29
C VAL A 6 3.13 -1.23 2.27
N THR A 7 2.99 -0.86 1.00
CA THR A 7 3.75 -1.50 -0.09
C THR A 7 4.07 -0.53 -1.22
N GLU A 8 5.24 -0.69 -1.83
CA GLU A 8 5.63 0.03 -3.05
C GLU A 8 4.94 -0.51 -4.30
N THR A 9 4.40 -1.73 -4.25
CA THR A 9 3.88 -2.43 -5.43
C THR A 9 2.62 -3.22 -5.13
N TYR A 10 1.68 -3.23 -6.07
CA TYR A 10 0.37 -3.86 -5.91
C TYR A 10 -0.24 -4.17 -7.28
N PRO A 11 -1.19 -5.13 -7.40
CA PRO A 11 -1.94 -5.32 -8.63
C PRO A 11 -2.50 -3.98 -9.17
N PRO A 12 -2.36 -3.71 -10.48
CA PRO A 12 -2.14 -4.67 -11.57
C PRO A 12 -0.66 -4.99 -11.88
N GLU A 13 0.31 -4.50 -11.11
CA GLU A 13 1.71 -4.87 -11.33
C GLU A 13 1.91 -6.38 -11.13
N VAL A 14 2.55 -7.02 -12.11
CA VAL A 14 2.78 -8.47 -12.09
C VAL A 14 4.20 -8.74 -11.58
N ASN A 15 4.33 -8.85 -10.27
CA ASN A 15 5.56 -9.29 -9.61
C ASN A 15 5.27 -10.09 -8.33
N GLY A 16 6.28 -10.78 -7.82
CA GLY A 16 6.12 -11.69 -6.67
C GLY A 16 5.63 -10.98 -5.41
N VAL A 17 6.07 -9.74 -5.15
CA VAL A 17 5.65 -8.97 -3.97
C VAL A 17 4.20 -8.54 -4.11
N ALA A 18 3.81 -7.94 -5.24
CA ALA A 18 2.44 -7.50 -5.51
C ALA A 18 1.43 -8.63 -5.33
N LEU A 19 1.73 -9.82 -5.88
CA LEU A 19 0.85 -10.99 -5.78
C LEU A 19 0.80 -11.54 -4.34
N THR A 20 1.94 -11.57 -3.63
CA THR A 20 1.99 -12.03 -2.24
C THR A 20 1.20 -11.10 -1.32
N VAL A 21 1.36 -9.78 -1.50
CA VAL A 21 0.65 -8.76 -0.72
C VAL A 21 -0.86 -8.83 -0.96
N HIS A 22 -1.29 -8.98 -2.21
CA HIS A 22 -2.70 -9.16 -2.53
C HIS A 22 -3.28 -10.47 -1.96
N GLY A 23 -2.51 -11.55 -1.97
CA GLY A 23 -2.88 -12.81 -1.32
C GLY A 23 -3.06 -12.66 0.19
N LEU A 24 -2.14 -11.95 0.85
CA LEU A 24 -2.24 -11.64 2.29
C LEU A 24 -3.48 -10.78 2.59
N GLU A 25 -3.69 -9.72 1.83
CA GLU A 25 -4.84 -8.82 1.96
C GLU A 25 -6.16 -9.60 1.85
N THR A 26 -6.31 -10.38 0.78
CA THR A 26 -7.49 -11.24 0.56
C THR A 26 -7.66 -12.28 1.68
N GLY A 27 -6.55 -12.88 2.12
CA GLY A 27 -6.53 -13.85 3.22
C GLY A 27 -6.94 -13.27 4.58
N LEU A 28 -6.60 -12.01 4.85
CA LEU A 28 -7.03 -11.30 6.06
C LEU A 28 -8.51 -10.92 5.98
N ARG A 29 -8.96 -10.38 4.83
CA ARG A 29 -10.37 -10.01 4.61
C ARG A 29 -11.29 -11.21 4.74
N SER A 30 -10.93 -12.35 4.14
CA SER A 30 -11.72 -13.59 4.22
C SER A 30 -11.86 -14.13 5.65
N ARG A 31 -11.00 -13.72 6.59
CA ARG A 31 -11.09 -14.03 8.02
C ARG A 31 -11.88 -12.98 8.82
N GLY A 32 -12.54 -12.04 8.15
CA GLY A 32 -13.36 -11.00 8.78
C GLY A 32 -12.55 -9.81 9.31
N HIS A 33 -11.31 -9.62 8.85
CA HIS A 33 -10.51 -8.45 9.21
C HIS A 33 -10.73 -7.30 8.23
N GLN A 34 -10.61 -6.07 8.74
CA GLN A 34 -10.56 -4.88 7.90
C GLN A 34 -9.12 -4.69 7.43
N VAL A 35 -8.93 -4.40 6.14
CA VAL A 35 -7.60 -4.19 5.56
C VAL A 35 -7.62 -2.91 4.75
N GLU A 36 -6.63 -2.06 4.99
CA GLU A 36 -6.35 -0.89 4.17
C GLU A 36 -4.99 -1.09 3.51
N VAL A 37 -4.93 -0.92 2.19
CA VAL A 37 -3.67 -0.99 1.44
C VAL A 37 -3.15 0.43 1.17
N VAL A 38 -1.99 0.77 1.70
CA VAL A 38 -1.27 2.00 1.39
C VAL A 38 -0.28 1.71 0.27
N ARG A 39 -0.48 2.32 -0.90
CA ARG A 39 0.36 2.08 -2.08
C ARG A 39 0.53 3.31 -2.97
N PRO A 40 1.58 3.36 -3.81
CA PRO A 40 1.71 4.39 -4.84
C PRO A 40 0.54 4.37 -5.83
N ARG A 41 0.17 5.56 -6.31
CA ARG A 41 -0.82 5.70 -7.38
C ARG A 41 -0.30 5.14 -8.70
N GLN A 42 -1.07 4.25 -9.29
CA GLN A 42 -0.87 3.62 -10.59
C GLN A 42 -1.75 4.27 -11.66
N ALA A 43 -1.44 4.01 -12.92
CA ALA A 43 -2.22 4.59 -14.03
C ALA A 43 -3.62 3.97 -14.07
N GLY A 44 -4.66 4.79 -14.21
CA GLY A 44 -6.05 4.34 -14.24
C GLY A 44 -6.70 4.16 -12.87
N ASP A 45 -5.98 4.45 -11.78
CA ASP A 45 -6.56 4.42 -10.43
C ASP A 45 -7.71 5.43 -10.29
N GLN A 46 -8.85 4.92 -9.84
CA GLN A 46 -9.90 5.69 -9.17
C GLN A 46 -9.65 5.63 -7.65
N GLU A 47 -10.17 6.56 -6.85
CA GLU A 47 -10.04 6.51 -5.39
C GLU A 47 -10.76 5.25 -4.85
N PRO A 48 -10.04 4.19 -4.45
CA PRO A 48 -10.67 2.97 -3.99
C PRO A 48 -11.08 3.16 -2.52
N ALA A 49 -12.23 2.59 -2.13
CA ALA A 49 -12.70 2.67 -0.74
C ALA A 49 -11.71 2.04 0.26
N ASP A 50 -10.95 1.06 -0.20
CA ASP A 50 -10.16 0.16 0.63
C ASP A 50 -8.64 0.32 0.44
N ALA A 51 -8.19 1.41 -0.19
CA ALA A 51 -6.77 1.72 -0.34
C ALA A 51 -6.48 3.22 -0.19
N LEU A 52 -5.36 3.54 0.45
CA LEU A 52 -4.83 4.89 0.52
C LEU A 52 -3.76 5.08 -0.57
N LEU A 53 -4.11 5.83 -1.61
CA LEU A 53 -3.19 6.12 -2.71
C LEU A 53 -2.24 7.25 -2.38
N VAL A 54 -0.94 6.95 -2.30
CA VAL A 54 0.12 7.95 -2.09
C VAL A 54 0.78 8.37 -3.40
N ARG A 55 1.57 9.45 -3.35
CA ARG A 55 2.38 9.88 -4.49
C ARG A 55 3.51 8.88 -4.71
N GLY A 56 3.84 8.63 -5.97
CA GLY A 56 4.99 7.82 -6.34
C GLY A 56 5.70 8.40 -7.56
N ALA A 57 6.93 7.95 -7.77
CA ALA A 57 7.76 8.30 -8.91
C ALA A 57 8.16 7.04 -9.69
N ALA A 58 8.35 7.19 -11.00
CA ALA A 58 8.88 6.11 -11.82
C ALA A 58 10.34 5.84 -11.44
N LEU A 59 10.72 4.57 -11.40
CA LEU A 59 12.10 4.19 -11.14
C LEU A 59 12.94 4.38 -12.41
N PRO A 60 14.10 5.07 -12.35
CA PRO A 60 14.98 5.23 -13.50
C PRO A 60 15.37 3.86 -14.08
N ARG A 61 15.30 3.72 -15.41
CA ARG A 61 15.61 2.48 -16.16
C ARG A 61 14.63 1.31 -15.98
N TYR A 62 13.54 1.48 -15.21
CA TYR A 62 12.49 0.46 -15.05
C TYR A 62 11.10 1.04 -15.41
N PRO A 63 10.82 1.24 -16.71
CA PRO A 63 9.53 1.76 -17.16
C PRO A 63 8.43 0.76 -16.78
N GLY A 64 7.53 1.19 -15.89
CA GLY A 64 6.45 0.37 -15.35
C GLY A 64 6.56 0.10 -13.85
N LEU A 65 7.74 0.31 -13.25
CA LEU A 65 7.89 0.26 -11.80
C LEU A 65 7.78 1.66 -11.20
N LYS A 66 7.00 1.78 -10.13
CA LYS A 66 6.94 2.98 -9.30
C LYS A 66 7.37 2.66 -7.89
N PHE A 67 7.99 3.64 -7.23
CA PHE A 67 8.12 3.65 -5.79
C PHE A 67 7.34 4.83 -5.23
N GLY A 68 6.79 4.65 -4.05
CA GLY A 68 6.11 5.65 -3.25
C GLY A 68 7.10 6.63 -2.67
N LEU A 69 6.71 7.90 -2.66
CA LEU A 69 7.44 8.93 -1.94
C LEU A 69 7.10 8.84 -0.44
N PRO A 70 7.99 9.33 0.44
CA PRO A 70 7.68 9.41 1.86
C PRO A 70 6.36 10.12 2.13
N ALA A 71 5.55 9.54 3.02
CA ALA A 71 4.17 9.94 3.27
C ALA A 71 3.83 10.08 4.77
N THR A 72 4.82 10.15 5.66
CA THR A 72 4.67 10.17 7.13
C THR A 72 3.51 11.03 7.60
N GLN A 73 3.52 12.33 7.27
CA GLN A 73 2.47 13.25 7.72
C GLN A 73 1.08 12.85 7.23
N ARG A 74 0.98 12.32 6.01
CA ARG A 74 -0.30 11.88 5.44
C ARG A 74 -0.79 10.62 6.15
N LEU A 75 0.09 9.65 6.39
CA LEU A 75 -0.23 8.42 7.13
C LEU A 75 -0.65 8.72 8.56
N THR A 76 0.13 9.53 9.28
CA THR A 76 -0.21 9.94 10.65
C THR A 76 -1.56 10.65 10.72
N ARG A 77 -1.84 11.60 9.81
CA ARG A 77 -3.15 12.28 9.77
C ARG A 77 -4.29 11.32 9.45
N HIS A 78 -4.08 10.43 8.48
CA HIS A 78 -5.09 9.46 8.05
C HIS A 78 -5.45 8.48 9.17
N TRP A 79 -4.45 7.99 9.90
CA TRP A 79 -4.65 7.04 11.00
C TRP A 79 -5.03 7.68 12.33
N HIS A 80 -4.96 9.01 12.48
CA HIS A 80 -5.27 9.68 13.73
C HIS A 80 -6.70 9.40 14.23
N GLY A 81 -7.69 9.33 13.33
CA GLY A 81 -9.09 9.08 13.71
C GLY A 81 -9.46 7.60 13.86
N ASN A 82 -8.70 6.71 13.21
CA ASN A 82 -8.97 5.27 13.20
C ASN A 82 -7.65 4.51 12.96
N PRO A 83 -6.83 4.34 14.01
CA PRO A 83 -5.51 3.72 13.87
C PRO A 83 -5.65 2.24 13.50
N PRO A 84 -4.72 1.67 12.72
CA PRO A 84 -4.66 0.23 12.53
C PRO A 84 -4.18 -0.46 13.82
N ASP A 85 -4.66 -1.67 14.07
CA ASP A 85 -4.18 -2.53 15.16
C ASP A 85 -2.77 -3.07 14.86
N ALA A 86 -2.44 -3.24 13.58
CA ALA A 86 -1.15 -3.69 13.12
C ALA A 86 -0.83 -3.13 11.72
N ILE A 87 0.45 -2.80 11.52
CA ILE A 87 0.99 -2.33 10.25
C ILE A 87 1.95 -3.39 9.72
N TYR A 88 1.72 -3.84 8.48
CA TYR A 88 2.65 -4.71 7.76
C TYR A 88 3.32 -3.93 6.64
N VAL A 89 4.64 -3.75 6.74
CA VAL A 89 5.45 -3.11 5.70
C VAL A 89 5.99 -4.20 4.79
N ALA A 90 5.43 -4.33 3.60
CA ALA A 90 5.79 -5.39 2.65
C ALA A 90 7.11 -5.10 1.90
N THR A 91 7.52 -3.83 1.87
CA THR A 91 8.68 -3.35 1.10
C THR A 91 9.33 -2.18 1.83
N GLU A 92 10.65 -2.26 2.04
CA GLU A 92 11.45 -1.25 2.76
C GLU A 92 11.92 -0.10 1.84
N GLY A 93 11.03 0.39 0.98
CA GLY A 93 11.26 1.57 0.13
C GLY A 93 10.83 2.88 0.82
N PRO A 94 11.00 4.06 0.18
CA PRO A 94 10.78 5.34 0.85
C PRO A 94 9.38 5.51 1.48
N LEU A 95 8.35 4.83 0.95
CA LEU A 95 7.03 4.79 1.58
C LEU A 95 7.01 3.90 2.83
N GLY A 96 7.69 2.75 2.80
CA GLY A 96 7.81 1.85 3.95
C GLY A 96 8.55 2.46 5.14
N TRP A 97 9.46 3.42 4.90
CA TRP A 97 10.18 4.18 5.94
C TRP A 97 9.39 5.36 6.52
N SER A 98 8.15 5.57 6.06
CA SER A 98 7.31 6.71 6.46
C SER A 98 6.70 6.57 7.84
#